data_AF-A0A2T4WV04-F1
#
_entry.id   AF-A0A2T4WV04-F1
#
_cell.length_a   1.000
_cell.length_b   1.000
_cell.length_c   1.000
_cell.angle_alpha   90.00
_cell.angle_beta   90.00
_cell.angle_gamma   90.00
#
_symmetry.space_group_name_H-M   'P 1'
#
loop_
_entity.id
_entity.type
_entity.pdbx_description
1 polymer ?
#
loop_
_entity_poly.entity_id
_entity_poly.type
_entity_poly.pdbx_seq_one_letter_code
_entity_poly.pdbx_strand_id
1 'polypeptide(L)'
;MNTNALKKFAQAARLQLLQQVAAKLDYVLSSDTAELRERAAQVQALRRALESTTREQLVEKVAYTWFNRLMALRFMDANDYQPGGLRVVSPRDGY
;
A
#
# COMPACT_ATOMS: atom_id res chain seq x y z
N MET A 1 -26.69 -7.42 2.78
CA MET A 1 -25.21 -7.50 2.65
C MET A 1 -24.67 -8.48 3.68
N ASN A 2 -23.81 -9.44 3.29
CA ASN A 2 -23.23 -10.42 4.23
C ASN A 2 -22.00 -9.81 4.94
N THR A 3 -22.18 -9.31 6.16
CA THR A 3 -21.12 -8.62 6.93
C THR A 3 -20.02 -9.55 7.43
N ASN A 4 -20.31 -10.85 7.61
CA ASN A 4 -19.31 -11.84 8.01
C ASN A 4 -18.30 -12.10 6.88
N ALA A 5 -18.78 -12.21 5.63
CA ALA A 5 -17.91 -12.32 4.47
C ALA A 5 -17.02 -11.08 4.32
N LEU A 6 -17.59 -9.88 4.50
CA LEU A 6 -16.84 -8.62 4.46
C LEU A 6 -15.77 -8.54 5.55
N LYS A 7 -16.09 -8.96 6.78
CA LYS A 7 -15.14 -8.99 7.91
C LYS A 7 -13.96 -9.92 7.61
N LYS A 8 -14.22 -11.14 7.13
CA LYS A 8 -13.18 -12.10 6.76
C LYS A 8 -12.31 -11.56 5.63
N PHE A 9 -12.92 -10.98 4.61
CA PHE A 9 -12.21 -10.35 3.51
C PHE A 9 -11.30 -9.21 3.99
N ALA A 10 -11.81 -8.29 4.81
CA ALA A 10 -11.03 -7.16 5.32
C ALA A 10 -9.81 -7.61 6.15
N GLN A 11 -9.98 -8.64 6.98
CA GLN A 11 -8.89 -9.24 7.73
C GLN A 11 -7.83 -9.86 6.80
N ALA A 12 -8.25 -10.67 5.82
CA ALA A 12 -7.35 -11.28 4.85
C ALA A 12 -6.61 -10.24 4.01
N ALA A 13 -7.31 -9.23 3.50
CA ALA A 13 -6.74 -8.15 2.70
C ALA A 13 -5.69 -7.35 3.48
N ARG A 14 -5.92 -7.08 4.77
CA ARG A 14 -4.91 -6.43 5.63
C ARG A 14 -3.65 -7.28 5.75
N LEU A 15 -3.80 -8.59 6.00
CA LEU A 15 -2.66 -9.49 6.13
C LEU A 15 -1.86 -9.57 4.82
N GLN A 16 -2.55 -9.65 3.68
CA GLN A 16 -1.93 -9.65 2.36
C GLN A 16 -1.17 -8.35 2.08
N LEU A 17 -1.74 -7.18 2.43
CA LEU A 17 -1.06 -5.90 2.27
C LEU A 17 0.22 -5.82 3.10
N LEU A 18 0.17 -6.25 4.37
CA LEU A 18 1.35 -6.29 5.23
C LEU A 18 2.43 -7.22 4.66
N GLN A 19 2.02 -8.41 4.18
CA GLN A 19 2.94 -9.38 3.58
C GLN A 19 3.63 -8.82 2.31
N GLN A 20 2.88 -8.17 1.43
CA GLN A 20 3.42 -7.58 0.20
C GLN A 20 4.39 -6.43 0.50
N VAL A 21 4.04 -5.55 1.45
CA VAL A 21 4.90 -4.45 1.86
C VAL A 21 6.19 -4.98 2.50
N ALA A 22 6.08 -5.99 3.35
CA ALA A 22 7.22 -6.64 4.00
C ALA A 22 8.17 -7.28 2.97
N ALA A 23 7.63 -8.06 2.04
CA ALA A 23 8.41 -8.67 0.96
C ALA A 23 9.10 -7.62 0.08
N LYS A 24 8.41 -6.51 -0.23
CA LYS A 24 9.02 -5.43 -1.01
C LYS A 24 10.13 -4.71 -0.22
N LEU A 25 9.95 -4.50 1.08
CA LEU A 25 10.98 -3.91 1.93
C LEU A 25 12.24 -4.80 1.95
N ASP A 26 12.08 -6.10 2.15
CA ASP A 26 13.20 -7.04 2.17
C ASP A 26 13.94 -7.06 0.83
N TYR A 27 13.19 -7.09 -0.28
CA TYR A 27 13.76 -7.01 -1.63
C TYR A 27 14.60 -5.75 -1.81
N VAL A 28 14.05 -4.58 -1.45
CA VAL A 28 14.72 -3.27 -1.60
C VAL A 28 15.98 -3.16 -0.75
N LEU A 29 16.01 -3.79 0.43
CA LEU A 29 17.14 -3.72 1.35
C LEU A 29 18.24 -4.77 1.09
N SER A 30 17.92 -5.86 0.39
CA SER A 30 18.86 -6.97 0.15
C SER A 30 19.36 -7.06 -1.30
N SER A 31 18.64 -6.50 -2.26
CA SER A 31 18.98 -6.61 -3.68
C SER A 31 19.88 -5.47 -4.14
N ASP A 32 20.77 -5.75 -5.09
CA ASP A 32 21.59 -4.75 -5.78
C ASP A 32 21.29 -4.76 -7.28
N THR A 33 20.31 -3.96 -7.69
CA THR A 33 19.88 -3.81 -9.09
C THR A 33 20.13 -2.39 -9.59
N ALA A 34 20.22 -2.21 -10.92
CA ALA A 34 20.40 -0.87 -11.51
C ALA A 34 19.30 0.11 -11.08
N GLU A 35 18.03 -0.33 -11.06
CA GLU A 35 16.89 0.46 -10.57
C GLU A 35 17.08 0.91 -9.12
N LEU A 36 17.55 0.02 -8.23
CA LEU A 36 17.75 0.36 -6.82
C LEU A 36 18.94 1.30 -6.61
N ARG A 37 19.98 1.21 -7.45
CA ARG A 37 21.12 2.14 -7.44
C ARG A 37 20.67 3.55 -7.82
N GLU A 38 19.78 3.69 -8.81
CA GLU A 38 19.16 4.99 -9.15
C GLU A 38 18.29 5.54 -8.01
N ARG A 39 17.79 4.68 -7.13
CA ARG A 39 16.99 5.03 -5.95
C ARG A 39 17.77 4.96 -4.64
N ALA A 40 19.10 5.07 -4.69
CA ALA A 40 19.97 4.91 -3.52
C ALA A 40 19.57 5.80 -2.34
N ALA A 41 19.19 7.05 -2.58
CA ALA A 41 18.75 7.97 -1.53
C ALA A 41 17.50 7.47 -0.78
N GLN A 42 16.53 6.89 -1.50
CA GLN A 42 15.32 6.31 -0.90
C GLN A 42 15.65 5.05 -0.10
N VAL A 43 16.53 4.19 -0.62
CA VAL A 43 16.98 2.99 0.10
C VAL A 43 17.71 3.37 1.40
N GLN A 44 18.55 4.39 1.37
CA GLN A 44 19.24 4.88 2.57
C GLN A 44 18.27 5.50 3.58
N ALA A 45 17.22 6.20 3.12
CA ALA A 45 16.18 6.70 4.01
C ALA A 45 15.42 5.56 4.72
N LEU A 46 15.17 4.44 4.04
CA LEU A 46 14.57 3.25 4.67
C LEU A 46 15.51 2.61 5.71
N ARG A 47 16.81 2.54 5.43
CA ARG A 47 17.81 2.06 6.41
C ARG A 47 17.84 2.94 7.66
N ARG A 48 17.87 4.27 7.50
CA ARG A 48 17.81 5.21 8.62
C ARG A 48 16.51 5.11 9.41
N ALA A 49 15.38 4.88 8.73
CA ALA A 49 14.12 4.65 9.44
C ALA A 49 14.23 3.44 10.38
N LEU A 50 14.86 2.36 9.95
CA LEU A 50 15.10 1.15 10.77
C LEU A 50 16.07 1.35 11.93
N GLU A 51 16.87 2.43 11.95
CA GLU A 51 17.67 2.79 13.13
C GLU A 51 16.79 3.34 14.28
N SER A 52 15.59 3.84 13.94
CA SER A 52 14.66 4.49 14.88
C SER A 52 13.41 3.67 15.21
N THR A 53 13.16 2.57 14.51
CA THR A 53 11.94 1.76 14.63
C THR A 53 12.20 0.31 14.20
N THR A 54 11.32 -0.62 14.53
CA THR A 54 11.48 -2.01 14.08
C THR A 54 11.01 -2.20 12.63
N ARG A 55 11.42 -3.30 12.01
CA ARG A 55 10.96 -3.68 10.67
C ARG A 55 9.44 -3.79 10.62
N GLU A 56 8.82 -4.38 11.63
CA GLU A 56 7.37 -4.57 11.74
C GLU A 56 6.65 -3.22 11.81
N GLN A 57 7.13 -2.30 12.64
CA GLN A 57 6.57 -0.96 12.76
C GLN A 57 6.69 -0.16 11.45
N LEU A 58 7.82 -0.28 10.75
CA LEU A 58 8.00 0.36 9.45
C LEU A 58 7.04 -0.21 8.39
N VAL A 59 6.89 -1.53 8.34
CA VAL A 59 5.94 -2.22 7.44
C VAL A 59 4.51 -1.76 7.73
N GLU A 60 4.10 -1.72 9.00
CA GLU A 60 2.77 -1.24 9.37
C GLU A 60 2.53 0.21 8.94
N LYS A 61 3.49 1.10 9.17
CA LYS A 61 3.40 2.51 8.77
C LYS A 61 3.25 2.67 7.25
N VAL A 62 4.05 1.94 6.48
CA VAL A 62 3.99 2.00 5.02
C VAL A 62 2.69 1.38 4.49
N ALA A 63 2.26 0.24 5.04
CA ALA A 63 0.99 -0.37 4.70
C ALA A 63 -0.19 0.56 5.01
N TYR A 64 -0.18 1.23 6.17
CA TYR A 64 -1.20 2.21 6.53
C TYR A 64 -1.24 3.41 5.59
N THR A 65 -0.07 3.89 5.16
CA THR A 65 0.03 4.96 4.15
C THR A 65 -0.61 4.55 2.82
N TRP A 66 -0.35 3.33 2.34
CA TRP A 66 -0.98 2.80 1.13
C TRP A 66 -2.48 2.59 1.29
N PHE A 67 -2.91 2.03 2.43
CA PHE A 67 -4.32 1.89 2.74
C PHE A 67 -5.05 3.24 2.68
N ASN A 68 -4.49 4.29 3.30
CA ASN A 68 -5.09 5.62 3.28
C ASN A 68 -5.18 6.20 1.85
N ARG A 69 -4.16 6.00 1.01
CA ARG A 69 -4.19 6.43 -0.39
C ARG A 69 -5.29 5.71 -1.18
N LEU A 70 -5.42 4.39 -1.02
CA LEU A 70 -6.47 3.62 -1.68
C LEU A 70 -7.87 4.03 -1.18
N MET A 71 -8.02 4.28 0.12
CA MET A 71 -9.28 4.78 0.69
C MET A 71 -9.63 6.17 0.18
N ALA A 72 -8.65 7.06 0.03
CA ALA A 72 -8.86 8.38 -0.56
C ALA A 72 -9.33 8.27 -2.02
N LEU A 73 -8.68 7.43 -2.84
CA LEU A 73 -9.12 7.18 -4.21
C LEU A 73 -10.53 6.58 -4.27
N ARG A 74 -10.83 5.61 -3.39
CA ARG A 74 -12.16 5.01 -3.32
C ARG A 74 -13.24 6.02 -2.91
N PHE A 75 -12.89 6.94 -2.00
CA PHE A 75 -13.75 8.04 -1.61
C PHE A 75 -13.98 9.01 -2.76
N MET A 76 -12.93 9.36 -3.52
CA MET A 76 -13.07 10.20 -4.72
C MET A 76 -14.00 9.56 -5.76
N ASP A 77 -13.83 8.26 -6.03
CA ASP A 77 -14.70 7.52 -6.95
C ASP A 77 -16.16 7.48 -6.48
N ALA A 78 -16.39 7.30 -5.17
CA ALA A 78 -17.74 7.18 -4.62
C ALA A 78 -18.54 8.48 -4.66
N ASN A 79 -17.85 9.62 -4.77
CA ASN A 79 -18.45 10.95 -4.79
C ASN A 79 -18.28 11.65 -6.14
N ASP A 80 -17.83 10.94 -7.18
CA ASP A 80 -17.57 11.48 -8.52
C ASP A 80 -16.62 12.70 -8.52
N TYR A 81 -15.65 12.72 -7.59
CA TYR A 81 -14.64 13.79 -7.48
C TYR A 81 -13.46 13.60 -8.41
N GLN A 82 -13.37 12.47 -9.09
CA GLN A 82 -12.30 12.22 -10.05
C GLN A 82 -12.55 13.03 -11.34
N PRO A 83 -11.51 13.68 -11.91
CA PRO A 83 -11.67 14.45 -13.13
C PRO A 83 -12.28 13.63 -14.28
N GLY A 84 -13.20 14.24 -15.03
CA GLY A 84 -13.78 13.62 -16.23
C GLY A 84 -14.71 12.42 -15.97
N GLY A 85 -15.18 12.20 -14.74
CA GLY A 85 -16.10 11.11 -14.42
C GLY A 85 -15.47 9.70 -14.51
N LEU A 86 -14.15 9.64 -14.43
CA LEU A 86 -13.39 8.38 -14.34
C LEU A 86 -13.55 7.76 -12.95
N ARG A 87 -13.46 6.44 -12.83
CA ARG A 87 -13.32 5.75 -11.54
C ARG A 87 -12.00 4.98 -11.53
N VAL A 88 -11.16 5.23 -10.54
CA VAL A 88 -9.78 4.73 -10.48
C VAL A 88 -9.70 3.35 -9.83
N VAL A 89 -10.46 3.13 -8.77
CA VAL A 89 -10.44 1.91 -7.95
C VAL A 89 -11.76 1.16 -8.05
N SER A 90 -12.86 1.89 -8.26
CA SER A 90 -14.20 1.33 -8.35
C SER A 90 -14.54 0.98 -9.79
N PRO A 91 -15.10 -0.21 -10.06
CA PRO A 91 -15.62 -0.51 -11.39
C PRO A 91 -16.73 0.50 -11.76
N ARG A 92 -16.79 0.81 -13.05
CA ARG A 92 -17.89 1.60 -13.60
C ARG A 92 -19.08 0.67 -13.86
N ASP A 93 -20.29 1.11 -13.56
CA ASP A 93 -21.47 0.30 -13.79
C ASP A 93 -21.61 0.00 -15.30
N GLY A 94 -21.71 -1.30 -15.65
CA GLY A 94 -21.88 -1.77 -17.03
C GLY A 94 -20.61 -2.09 -17.83
N TYR A 95 -19.43 -2.11 -17.19
CA TYR A 95 -18.16 -2.59 -17.78
C TYR A 95 -17.45 -3.57 -16.85
#